data_AF-A0AAF0ZTB6-F1
#
_entry.id   AF-A0AAF0ZTB6-F1
#
_cell.length_a   1.000
_cell.length_b   1.000
_cell.length_c   1.000
_cell.angle_alpha   90.00
_cell.angle_beta   90.00
_cell.angle_gamma   90.00
#
_symmetry.space_group_name_H-M   'P 1'
#
loop_
_entity.id
_entity.type
_entity.pdbx_description
1 polymer ?
#
loop_
_entity_poly.entity_id
_entity_poly.type
_entity_poly.pdbx_seq_one_letter_code
_entity_poly.pdbx_strand_id
1 'polypeptide(L)'
;MGSNNNVVFGDEESQLSCGTNKVQPCSSTPKKSTIDDEGKKPNFLSFSERLGVPDFFSLDVWRASIGELLGTAVFVFMLDTIVISTLESDTKMPNLILSVLAAIIITILLLAVVPVSGGHINPVISFSAALVGIISMSRAIIYIMAQCLGAILGALALRAVVSSSIEDTFSLGGCTVTVIAPGPNGPITVGLETAQALWLEIFCTFVFLFASIWMAYDHRQAKALGHVTVLSIVGVVLGLLVFISTTVTAKKGYAGAGINPARCFGPAIVRGGHLWDGHWIFWVGPTIGCVAFYVYTKIIPTKHFNAEYEYKHDFVGVVKALFGSNV
;
A
#
# COMPACT_ATOMS: atom_id res chain seq x y z
N MET A 1 21.74 0.74 61.08
CA MET A 1 22.33 0.90 59.73
C MET A 1 21.98 -0.36 58.93
N GLY A 2 21.33 -0.35 57.76
CA GLY A 2 21.04 0.76 56.84
C GLY A 2 22.25 1.15 55.98
N SER A 3 22.14 1.48 54.69
CA SER A 3 20.96 1.62 53.79
C SER A 3 21.46 1.67 52.31
N ASN A 4 20.72 1.32 51.25
CA ASN A 4 19.37 0.73 51.16
C ASN A 4 19.37 -0.45 50.12
N ASN A 5 18.61 -0.63 49.03
CA ASN A 5 17.50 0.09 48.40
C ASN A 5 16.60 -0.82 47.54
N ASN A 6 15.39 -0.35 47.19
CA ASN A 6 14.43 -0.98 46.25
C ASN A 6 14.48 -0.26 44.86
N VAL A 7 13.76 -0.65 43.79
CA VAL A 7 12.30 -0.72 43.53
C VAL A 7 12.14 -1.54 42.21
N VAL A 8 11.33 -2.60 42.05
CA VAL A 8 9.90 -2.92 42.34
C VAL A 8 8.91 -2.34 41.31
N PHE A 9 8.28 -3.23 40.51
CA PHE A 9 6.88 -3.26 40.02
C PHE A 9 6.77 -4.40 38.97
N GLY A 10 5.74 -5.25 38.93
CA GLY A 10 4.63 -5.40 39.88
C GLY A 10 3.42 -6.13 39.28
N ASP A 11 3.48 -7.47 39.16
CA ASP A 11 2.36 -8.31 38.71
C ASP A 11 1.57 -8.86 39.91
N GLU A 12 0.24 -8.74 39.90
CA GLU A 12 -0.66 -9.38 40.88
C GLU A 12 -1.73 -10.25 40.19
N GLU A 13 -1.49 -11.56 40.09
CA GLU A 13 -2.57 -12.53 39.92
C GLU A 13 -3.29 -12.77 41.26
N SER A 14 -4.62 -12.61 41.27
CA SER A 14 -5.48 -13.13 42.34
C SER A 14 -6.92 -13.28 41.82
N GLN A 15 -7.79 -14.16 42.33
CA GLN A 15 -7.73 -15.08 43.49
C GLN A 15 -8.14 -16.50 43.06
N LEU A 16 -7.77 -17.52 43.85
CA LEU A 16 -8.37 -18.86 43.79
C LEU A 16 -8.84 -19.28 45.20
N SER A 17 -9.91 -20.10 45.24
CA SER A 17 -10.43 -20.85 46.42
C SER A 17 -11.54 -20.18 47.26
N CYS A 18 -12.74 -20.73 47.11
CA CYS A 18 -13.65 -21.11 48.20
C CYS A 18 -14.53 -22.28 47.70
N GLY A 19 -15.19 -23.07 48.55
CA GLY A 19 -15.94 -24.24 48.04
C GLY A 19 -16.79 -25.04 49.03
N THR A 20 -16.95 -26.33 48.70
CA THR A 20 -17.67 -27.43 49.42
C THR A 20 -19.16 -27.66 49.09
N ASN A 21 -19.49 -28.94 48.83
CA ASN A 21 -20.80 -29.61 48.95
C ASN A 21 -22.01 -29.24 48.06
N LYS A 22 -22.18 -29.99 46.95
CA LYS A 22 -23.19 -31.07 46.84
C LYS A 22 -22.96 -31.97 45.61
N VAL A 23 -23.46 -33.21 45.66
CA VAL A 23 -23.33 -34.22 44.59
C VAL A 23 -24.68 -34.43 43.89
N GLN A 24 -24.69 -34.44 42.56
CA GLN A 24 -25.76 -35.05 41.76
C GLN A 24 -25.22 -35.49 40.39
N PRO A 25 -25.35 -36.78 40.00
CA PRO A 25 -24.97 -37.25 38.67
C PRO A 25 -26.11 -37.11 37.66
N CYS A 26 -25.81 -36.70 36.43
CA CYS A 26 -26.75 -36.68 35.31
C CYS A 26 -26.14 -37.36 34.08
N SER A 27 -26.41 -38.65 33.91
CA SER A 27 -26.12 -39.37 32.66
C SER A 27 -27.19 -39.06 31.61
N SER A 28 -26.83 -38.35 30.53
CA SER A 28 -27.65 -38.28 29.32
C SER A 28 -26.81 -38.13 28.04
N THR A 29 -26.81 -39.20 27.25
CA THR A 29 -26.76 -39.13 25.78
C THR A 29 -28.17 -39.46 25.27
N PRO A 30 -28.54 -39.14 24.01
CA PRO A 30 -27.80 -38.40 22.99
C PRO A 30 -28.60 -37.25 22.34
N LYS A 31 -27.94 -36.47 21.48
CA LYS A 31 -28.53 -36.13 20.18
C LYS A 31 -27.45 -35.93 19.12
N LYS A 32 -27.29 -36.94 18.26
CA LYS A 32 -26.53 -36.80 17.02
C LYS A 32 -27.43 -36.05 16.06
N SER A 33 -27.21 -34.76 15.85
CA SER A 33 -27.90 -34.01 14.80
C SER A 33 -27.45 -34.58 13.46
N THR A 34 -28.38 -35.22 12.75
CA THR A 34 -28.21 -35.47 11.32
C THR A 34 -27.99 -34.10 10.68
N ILE A 35 -26.81 -33.87 10.11
CA ILE A 35 -26.65 -32.82 9.12
C ILE A 35 -27.20 -33.46 7.86
N ASP A 36 -28.41 -33.05 7.48
CA ASP A 36 -28.99 -33.46 6.20
C ASP A 36 -28.09 -32.88 5.10
N ASP A 37 -27.44 -33.79 4.37
CA ASP A 37 -26.41 -33.47 3.38
C ASP A 37 -27.06 -33.02 2.06
N GLU A 38 -27.90 -31.97 2.14
CA GLU A 38 -28.48 -31.32 0.98
C GLU A 38 -27.34 -30.73 0.14
N GLY A 39 -27.04 -31.41 -0.96
CA GLY A 39 -25.86 -31.16 -1.78
C GLY A 39 -25.76 -29.70 -2.22
N LYS A 40 -24.88 -28.95 -1.57
CA LYS A 40 -24.43 -27.63 -2.00
C LYS A 40 -23.81 -27.76 -3.39
N LYS A 41 -24.61 -27.47 -4.42
CA LYS A 41 -24.09 -27.15 -5.76
C LYS A 41 -23.00 -26.09 -5.58
N PRO A 42 -21.85 -26.20 -6.27
CA PRO A 42 -20.84 -25.15 -6.23
C PRO A 42 -21.48 -23.83 -6.70
N ASN A 43 -21.48 -22.83 -5.82
CA ASN A 43 -22.04 -21.51 -6.14
C ASN A 43 -21.09 -20.79 -7.12
N PHE A 44 -21.27 -21.07 -8.42
CA PHE A 44 -20.64 -20.34 -9.51
C PHE A 44 -21.14 -18.89 -9.51
N LEU A 45 -20.43 -18.04 -8.76
CA LEU A 45 -20.58 -16.59 -8.79
C LEU A 45 -20.53 -16.10 -10.24
N SER A 46 -21.52 -15.30 -10.61
CA SER A 46 -21.61 -14.63 -11.90
C SER A 46 -20.37 -13.77 -12.16
N PHE A 47 -20.02 -13.56 -13.44
CA PHE A 47 -18.96 -12.63 -13.83
C PHE A 47 -19.15 -11.23 -13.20
N SER A 48 -20.40 -10.76 -13.11
CA SER A 48 -20.73 -9.47 -12.45
C SER A 48 -20.44 -9.46 -10.95
N GLU A 49 -20.57 -10.61 -10.27
CA GLU A 49 -20.28 -10.76 -8.84
C GLU A 49 -18.79 -10.92 -8.61
N ARG A 50 -18.08 -11.68 -9.45
CA ARG A 50 -16.61 -11.80 -9.43
C ARG A 50 -15.91 -10.49 -9.75
N LEU A 51 -16.45 -9.67 -10.66
CA LEU A 51 -15.94 -8.31 -10.92
C LEU A 51 -16.23 -7.34 -9.74
N GLY A 52 -17.27 -7.63 -8.96
CA GLY A 52 -17.69 -6.85 -7.80
C GLY A 52 -18.58 -5.66 -8.12
N VAL A 53 -19.37 -5.72 -9.20
CA VAL A 53 -20.27 -4.61 -9.63
C VAL A 53 -21.14 -4.03 -8.49
N PRO A 54 -21.65 -4.80 -7.50
CA PRO A 54 -22.35 -4.24 -6.34
C PRO A 54 -21.55 -3.22 -5.51
N ASP A 55 -20.21 -3.25 -5.53
CA ASP A 55 -19.38 -2.28 -4.80
C ASP A 55 -19.59 -0.84 -5.31
N PHE A 56 -19.93 -0.63 -6.59
CA PHE A 56 -20.27 0.70 -7.12
C PHE A 56 -21.50 1.33 -6.46
N PHE A 57 -22.40 0.52 -5.90
CA PHE A 57 -23.63 0.95 -5.22
C PHE A 57 -23.52 0.83 -3.69
N SER A 58 -22.38 0.36 -3.17
CA SER A 58 -22.18 0.15 -1.73
C SER A 58 -21.75 1.44 -1.04
N LEU A 59 -22.62 1.99 -0.19
CA LEU A 59 -22.31 3.19 0.61
C LEU A 59 -21.07 2.99 1.49
N ASP A 60 -20.80 1.77 1.96
CA ASP A 60 -19.63 1.49 2.81
C ASP A 60 -18.32 1.45 2.02
N VAL A 61 -18.35 1.08 0.74
CA VAL A 61 -17.20 1.22 -0.17
C VAL A 61 -16.93 2.70 -0.46
N TRP A 62 -17.97 3.50 -0.70
CA TRP A 62 -17.81 4.94 -0.88
C TRP A 62 -17.32 5.64 0.41
N ARG A 63 -17.80 5.24 1.59
CA ARG A 63 -17.27 5.69 2.90
C ARG A 63 -15.80 5.33 3.07
N ALA A 64 -15.41 4.08 2.78
CA ALA A 64 -14.02 3.65 2.81
C ALA A 64 -13.14 4.45 1.84
N SER A 65 -13.66 4.79 0.65
CA SER A 65 -12.93 5.63 -0.33
C SER A 65 -12.63 7.05 0.17
N ILE A 66 -13.36 7.58 1.15
CA ILE A 66 -12.99 8.85 1.81
C ILE A 66 -11.73 8.70 2.66
N GLY A 67 -11.52 7.54 3.28
CA GLY A 67 -10.27 7.20 3.97
C GLY A 67 -9.09 7.17 3.00
N GLU A 68 -9.27 6.57 1.82
CA GLU A 68 -8.28 6.56 0.74
C GLU A 68 -7.97 7.98 0.21
N LEU A 69 -8.99 8.79 -0.04
CA LEU A 69 -8.85 10.18 -0.51
C LEU A 69 -8.09 11.04 0.51
N LEU A 70 -8.51 11.04 1.77
CA LEU A 70 -7.85 11.83 2.82
C LEU A 70 -6.45 11.29 3.13
N GLY A 71 -6.28 9.97 3.15
CA GLY A 71 -5.01 9.31 3.36
C GLY A 71 -3.97 9.67 2.28
N THR A 72 -4.33 9.60 1.00
CA THR A 72 -3.44 10.01 -0.09
C THR A 72 -3.23 11.53 -0.14
N ALA A 73 -4.22 12.35 0.24
CA ALA A 73 -4.04 13.81 0.33
C ALA A 73 -2.98 14.20 1.38
N VAL A 74 -3.08 13.64 2.60
CA VAL A 74 -2.09 13.89 3.65
C VAL A 74 -0.74 13.24 3.29
N PHE A 75 -0.72 12.05 2.68
CA PHE A 75 0.51 11.41 2.21
C PHE A 75 1.28 12.27 1.21
N VAL A 76 0.62 12.77 0.17
CA VAL A 76 1.26 13.60 -0.86
C VAL A 76 1.71 14.93 -0.27
N PHE A 77 0.87 15.60 0.51
CA PHE A 77 1.24 16.85 1.20
C PHE A 77 2.49 16.65 2.07
N MET A 78 2.53 15.63 2.92
CA MET A 78 3.66 15.39 3.83
C MET A 78 4.92 14.93 3.09
N LEU A 79 4.81 13.95 2.18
CA LEU A 79 5.97 13.42 1.46
C LEU A 79 6.62 14.49 0.59
N ASP A 80 5.83 15.29 -0.12
CA ASP A 80 6.38 16.28 -1.05
C ASP A 80 6.93 17.51 -0.31
N THR A 81 6.36 17.86 0.86
CA THR A 81 7.01 18.79 1.81
C THR A 81 8.37 18.26 2.27
N ILE A 82 8.46 16.96 2.58
CA ILE A 82 9.70 16.32 3.02
C ILE A 82 10.73 16.27 1.88
N VAL A 83 10.32 15.99 0.64
CA VAL A 83 11.19 16.05 -0.55
C VAL A 83 11.77 17.45 -0.72
N ILE A 84 10.92 18.48 -0.73
CA ILE A 84 11.34 19.89 -0.83
C ILE A 84 12.32 20.25 0.29
N SER A 85 11.90 20.08 1.56
CA SER A 85 12.70 20.47 2.73
C SER A 85 14.04 19.74 2.80
N THR A 86 14.09 18.47 2.37
CA THR A 86 15.32 17.68 2.36
C THR A 86 16.26 18.07 1.22
N LEU A 87 15.75 18.54 0.08
CA LEU A 87 16.56 19.04 -1.05
C LEU A 87 16.98 20.51 -0.89
N GLU A 88 16.22 21.30 -0.14
CA GLU A 88 16.53 22.71 0.19
C GLU A 88 17.54 22.82 1.36
N SER A 89 17.56 21.85 2.28
CA SER A 89 18.47 21.86 3.43
C SER A 89 19.89 21.43 3.08
N ASP A 90 20.89 22.16 3.62
CA ASP A 90 22.33 21.89 3.48
C ASP A 90 22.76 20.68 4.34
N THR A 91 22.19 19.51 4.03
CA THR A 91 22.45 18.25 4.72
C THR A 91 23.42 17.38 3.95
N LYS A 92 24.28 16.64 4.67
CA LYS A 92 25.30 15.77 4.04
C LYS A 92 24.74 14.48 3.44
N MET A 93 23.51 14.10 3.78
CA MET A 93 22.89 12.83 3.38
C MET A 93 21.37 12.98 3.13
N PRO A 94 20.94 13.86 2.20
CA PRO A 94 19.53 14.16 1.96
C PRO A 94 18.73 12.89 1.63
N ASN A 95 19.23 12.04 0.74
CA ASN A 95 18.57 10.77 0.39
C ASN A 95 18.23 9.90 1.61
N LEU A 96 19.10 9.86 2.63
CA LEU A 96 18.86 9.07 3.84
C LEU A 96 17.77 9.70 4.71
N ILE A 97 17.79 11.03 4.88
CA ILE A 97 16.79 11.78 5.65
C ILE A 97 15.41 11.62 5.03
N LEU A 98 15.29 11.85 3.72
CA LEU A 98 14.08 11.63 2.93
C LEU A 98 13.53 10.21 3.13
N SER A 99 14.40 9.21 3.06
CA SER A 99 14.02 7.79 3.15
C SER A 99 13.52 7.38 4.54
N VAL A 100 14.17 7.87 5.61
CA VAL A 100 13.74 7.62 6.99
C VAL A 100 12.42 8.32 7.28
N LEU A 101 12.27 9.58 6.85
CA LEU A 101 11.01 10.32 7.02
C LEU A 101 9.87 9.72 6.20
N ALA A 102 10.12 9.28 4.97
CA ALA A 102 9.15 8.56 4.14
C ALA A 102 8.64 7.27 4.81
N ALA A 103 9.54 6.49 5.43
CA ALA A 103 9.17 5.29 6.20
C ALA A 103 8.32 5.60 7.43
N ILE A 104 8.60 6.71 8.13
CA ILE A 104 7.84 7.14 9.31
C ILE A 104 6.44 7.62 8.91
N ILE A 105 6.30 8.53 7.95
CA ILE A 105 4.99 9.09 7.59
C ILE A 105 4.04 8.01 7.03
N ILE A 106 4.54 7.09 6.20
CA ILE A 106 3.68 6.04 5.62
C ILE A 106 3.23 5.07 6.72
N THR A 107 4.10 4.72 7.69
CA THR A 107 3.72 3.87 8.82
C THR A 107 2.59 4.50 9.64
N ILE A 108 2.70 5.80 9.95
CA ILE A 108 1.69 6.55 10.70
C ILE A 108 0.36 6.66 9.92
N LEU A 109 0.43 6.95 8.61
CA LEU A 109 -0.77 7.07 7.77
C LEU A 109 -1.45 5.73 7.54
N LEU A 110 -0.70 4.64 7.38
CA LEU A 110 -1.26 3.29 7.34
C LEU A 110 -1.98 2.96 8.65
N LEU A 111 -1.37 3.23 9.81
CA LEU A 111 -2.02 3.01 11.12
C LEU A 111 -3.34 3.80 11.27
N ALA A 112 -3.43 5.00 10.69
CA ALA A 112 -4.64 5.83 10.72
C ALA A 112 -5.73 5.40 9.72
N VAL A 113 -5.34 4.93 8.52
CA VAL A 113 -6.27 4.72 7.39
C VAL A 113 -6.68 3.26 7.20
N VAL A 114 -5.86 2.30 7.65
CA VAL A 114 -6.20 0.86 7.62
C VAL A 114 -7.54 0.54 8.30
N PRO A 115 -7.88 1.09 9.49
CA PRO A 115 -9.19 0.85 10.13
C PRO A 115 -10.40 1.39 9.36
N VAL A 116 -10.20 2.29 8.38
CA VAL A 116 -11.27 2.94 7.62
C VAL A 116 -11.52 2.26 6.28
N SER A 117 -10.47 1.74 5.64
CA SER A 117 -10.50 1.35 4.22
C SER A 117 -9.67 0.11 3.85
N GLY A 118 -8.80 -0.36 4.74
CA GLY A 118 -7.67 -1.23 4.38
C GLY A 118 -6.38 -0.45 4.08
N GLY A 119 -6.43 0.87 3.95
CA GLY A 119 -5.25 1.74 3.96
C GLY A 119 -4.32 1.52 2.77
N HIS A 120 -4.86 1.48 1.56
CA HIS A 120 -4.03 1.26 0.37
C HIS A 120 -3.23 2.51 0.03
N ILE A 121 -3.87 3.70 0.03
CA ILE A 121 -3.34 5.04 -0.27
C ILE A 121 -2.46 5.13 -1.55
N ASN A 122 -2.59 4.13 -2.42
CA ASN A 122 -1.73 3.86 -3.57
C ASN A 122 -2.48 2.98 -4.60
N PRO A 123 -2.56 3.41 -5.88
CA PRO A 123 -3.14 2.61 -6.96
C PRO A 123 -2.51 1.23 -7.14
N VAL A 124 -1.20 1.08 -6.88
CA VAL A 124 -0.46 -0.20 -6.96
C VAL A 124 -0.96 -1.21 -5.95
N ILE A 125 -1.16 -0.79 -4.69
CA ILE A 125 -1.68 -1.70 -3.64
C ILE A 125 -3.12 -2.08 -3.98
N SER A 126 -3.93 -1.13 -4.48
CA SER A 126 -5.32 -1.37 -4.87
C SER A 126 -5.45 -2.33 -6.05
N PHE A 127 -4.63 -2.16 -7.08
CA PHE A 127 -4.61 -3.04 -8.25
C PHE A 127 -4.04 -4.42 -7.91
N SER A 128 -2.95 -4.49 -7.15
CA SER A 128 -2.39 -5.76 -6.63
C SER A 128 -3.41 -6.54 -5.79
N ALA A 129 -4.11 -5.86 -4.88
CA ALA A 129 -5.17 -6.44 -4.06
C ALA A 129 -6.33 -6.98 -4.92
N ALA A 130 -6.70 -6.31 -6.01
CA ALA A 130 -7.71 -6.80 -6.94
C ALA A 130 -7.24 -7.95 -7.84
N LEU A 131 -5.95 -7.97 -8.24
CA LEU A 131 -5.40 -9.12 -8.98
C LEU A 131 -5.42 -10.39 -8.12
N VAL A 132 -4.91 -10.30 -6.89
CA VAL A 132 -4.91 -11.40 -5.90
C VAL A 132 -6.33 -11.77 -5.44
N GLY A 133 -7.28 -10.83 -5.53
CA GLY A 133 -8.68 -11.01 -5.15
C GLY A 133 -9.02 -10.72 -3.69
N ILE A 134 -8.12 -9.99 -2.99
CA ILE A 134 -8.33 -9.42 -1.64
C ILE A 134 -9.51 -8.45 -1.64
N ILE A 135 -9.62 -7.65 -2.71
CA ILE A 135 -10.78 -6.79 -3.01
C ILE A 135 -11.29 -7.07 -4.43
N SER A 136 -12.46 -6.54 -4.79
CA SER A 136 -12.94 -6.59 -6.16
C SER A 136 -12.23 -5.56 -7.06
N MET A 137 -12.26 -5.80 -8.38
CA MET A 137 -11.76 -4.82 -9.36
C MET A 137 -12.59 -3.54 -9.35
N SER A 138 -13.91 -3.63 -9.15
CA SER A 138 -14.80 -2.47 -8.97
C SER A 138 -14.37 -1.60 -7.78
N ARG A 139 -14.03 -2.21 -6.64
CA ARG A 139 -13.53 -1.49 -5.46
C ARG A 139 -12.17 -0.86 -5.71
N ALA A 140 -11.26 -1.55 -6.40
CA ALA A 140 -9.97 -0.99 -6.77
C ALA A 140 -10.10 0.25 -7.65
N ILE A 141 -11.03 0.26 -8.62
CA ILE A 141 -11.30 1.44 -9.46
C ILE A 141 -11.75 2.63 -8.61
N ILE A 142 -12.70 2.42 -7.68
CA ILE A 142 -13.18 3.48 -6.76
C ILE A 142 -12.02 4.01 -5.89
N TYR A 143 -11.18 3.11 -5.36
CA TYR A 143 -10.02 3.48 -4.53
C TYR A 143 -8.98 4.25 -5.35
N ILE A 144 -8.68 3.83 -6.58
CA ILE A 144 -7.73 4.52 -7.48
C ILE A 144 -8.23 5.94 -7.80
N MET A 145 -9.52 6.11 -8.10
CA MET A 145 -10.11 7.43 -8.32
C MET A 145 -10.00 8.32 -7.07
N ALA A 146 -10.30 7.77 -5.89
CA ALA A 146 -10.19 8.47 -4.62
C ALA A 146 -8.75 8.88 -4.29
N GLN A 147 -7.78 7.98 -4.50
CA GLN A 147 -6.34 8.22 -4.31
C GLN A 147 -5.83 9.31 -5.26
N CYS A 148 -6.22 9.29 -6.53
CA CYS A 148 -5.85 10.33 -7.50
C CYS A 148 -6.42 11.70 -7.16
N LEU A 149 -7.70 11.78 -6.73
CA LEU A 149 -8.30 13.02 -6.24
C LEU A 149 -7.63 13.50 -4.95
N GLY A 150 -7.34 12.59 -4.02
CA GLY A 150 -6.58 12.86 -2.81
C GLY A 150 -5.21 13.46 -3.11
N ALA A 151 -4.45 12.86 -4.03
CA ALA A 151 -3.13 13.37 -4.45
C ALA A 151 -3.19 14.79 -5.04
N ILE A 152 -4.22 15.11 -5.83
CA ILE A 152 -4.45 16.46 -6.34
C ILE A 152 -4.70 17.44 -5.17
N LEU A 153 -5.54 17.06 -4.20
CA LEU A 153 -5.81 17.88 -3.01
C LEU A 153 -4.56 18.08 -2.14
N GLY A 154 -3.72 17.05 -1.98
CA GLY A 154 -2.44 17.14 -1.28
C GLY A 154 -1.45 18.09 -1.95
N ALA A 155 -1.32 18.00 -3.29
CA ALA A 155 -0.47 18.90 -4.07
C ALA A 155 -1.01 20.34 -4.10
N LEU A 156 -2.34 20.55 -4.12
CA LEU A 156 -2.95 21.87 -3.96
C LEU A 156 -2.71 22.46 -2.57
N ALA A 157 -2.82 21.65 -1.51
CA ALA A 157 -2.51 22.08 -0.14
C ALA A 157 -1.04 22.46 0.03
N LEU A 158 -0.12 21.72 -0.61
CA LEU A 158 1.30 22.05 -0.64
C LEU A 158 1.55 23.38 -1.38
N ARG A 159 0.96 23.54 -2.57
CA ARG A 159 1.03 24.78 -3.35
C ARG A 159 0.53 26.01 -2.58
N ALA A 160 -0.46 25.84 -1.70
CA ALA A 160 -1.02 26.92 -0.91
C ALA A 160 -0.12 27.38 0.26
N VAL A 161 0.93 26.63 0.63
CA VAL A 161 1.84 26.97 1.74
C VAL A 161 3.29 27.25 1.33
N VAL A 162 3.70 26.89 0.11
CA VAL A 162 5.04 27.20 -0.43
C VAL A 162 5.03 28.50 -1.24
N SER A 163 6.20 29.14 -1.37
CA SER A 163 6.36 30.26 -2.30
C SER A 163 6.41 29.77 -3.75
N SER A 164 6.08 30.65 -4.71
CA SER A 164 6.21 30.33 -6.15
C SER A 164 7.64 29.95 -6.55
N SER A 165 8.67 30.50 -5.88
CA SER A 165 10.06 30.10 -6.11
C SER A 165 10.36 28.65 -5.71
N ILE A 166 9.72 28.16 -4.65
CA ILE A 166 9.81 26.76 -4.22
C ILE A 166 8.97 25.85 -5.14
N GLU A 167 7.77 26.30 -5.53
CA GLU A 167 6.94 25.64 -6.54
C GLU A 167 7.70 25.42 -7.86
N ASP A 168 8.41 26.44 -8.34
CA ASP A 168 9.15 26.38 -9.60
C ASP A 168 10.44 25.55 -9.46
N THR A 169 11.21 25.74 -8.39
CA THR A 169 12.52 25.07 -8.20
C THR A 169 12.39 23.58 -7.97
N PHE A 170 11.41 23.14 -7.17
CA PHE A 170 11.25 21.75 -6.76
C PHE A 170 10.02 21.07 -7.37
N SER A 171 9.27 21.74 -8.24
CA SER A 171 8.08 21.20 -8.94
C SER A 171 7.07 20.53 -8.01
N LEU A 172 6.79 21.18 -6.87
CA LEU A 172 5.96 20.65 -5.77
C LEU A 172 6.35 19.23 -5.30
N GLY A 173 7.64 18.88 -5.33
CA GLY A 173 8.13 17.55 -4.93
C GLY A 173 7.73 16.40 -5.87
N GLY A 174 7.16 16.71 -7.04
CA GLY A 174 6.64 15.72 -7.98
C GLY A 174 7.69 14.79 -8.60
N CYS A 175 7.24 13.63 -9.08
CA CYS A 175 8.11 12.63 -9.69
C CYS A 175 8.67 13.11 -11.03
N THR A 176 9.99 13.17 -11.17
CA THR A 176 10.71 13.50 -12.41
C THR A 176 11.53 12.31 -12.89
N VAL A 177 11.46 12.03 -14.20
CA VAL A 177 12.35 11.06 -14.89
C VAL A 177 13.61 11.77 -15.38
N THR A 178 13.40 12.98 -15.93
CA THR A 178 14.40 13.92 -16.38
C THR A 178 13.95 15.35 -16.07
N VAL A 179 14.91 16.26 -15.91
CA VAL A 179 14.67 17.71 -15.88
C VAL A 179 15.56 18.42 -16.91
N ILE A 180 15.18 19.63 -17.30
CA ILE A 180 16.01 20.50 -18.15
C ILE A 180 16.85 21.40 -17.24
N ALA A 181 18.17 21.31 -17.36
CA ALA A 181 19.13 22.08 -16.58
C ALA A 181 19.98 23.01 -17.47
N PRO A 182 20.53 24.12 -16.95
CA PRO A 182 21.52 24.92 -17.69
C PRO A 182 22.78 24.10 -18.00
N GLY A 183 23.22 24.11 -19.26
CA GLY A 183 24.45 23.47 -19.73
C GLY A 183 25.37 24.44 -20.49
N PRO A 184 26.62 24.04 -20.79
CA PRO A 184 27.63 24.95 -21.36
C PRO A 184 27.25 25.57 -22.71
N ASN A 185 26.45 24.85 -23.51
CA ASN A 185 26.04 25.25 -24.87
C ASN A 185 24.53 25.50 -24.96
N GLY A 186 23.87 25.81 -23.85
CA GLY A 186 22.41 25.91 -23.74
C GLY A 186 21.78 24.84 -22.83
N PRO A 187 20.45 24.74 -22.78
CA PRO A 187 19.76 23.79 -21.90
C PRO A 187 20.07 22.33 -22.26
N ILE A 188 20.28 21.50 -21.23
CA ILE A 188 20.54 20.06 -21.35
C ILE A 188 19.55 19.25 -20.53
N THR A 189 19.10 18.12 -21.06
CA THR A 189 18.27 17.15 -20.33
C THR A 189 19.15 16.30 -19.40
N VAL A 190 18.85 16.27 -18.12
CA VAL A 190 19.55 15.45 -17.11
C VAL A 190 18.56 14.57 -16.34
N GLY A 191 18.93 13.31 -16.11
CA GLY A 191 18.08 12.31 -15.45
C GLY A 191 18.31 10.90 -16.01
N LEU A 192 17.35 10.00 -15.78
CA LEU A 192 17.40 8.63 -16.29
C LEU A 192 16.95 8.54 -17.74
N GLU A 193 17.46 7.54 -18.45
CA GLU A 193 16.87 7.12 -19.72
C GLU A 193 15.50 6.46 -19.48
N THR A 194 14.56 6.61 -20.41
CA THR A 194 13.19 6.05 -20.35
C THR A 194 13.18 4.57 -19.95
N ALA A 195 14.08 3.76 -20.51
CA ALA A 195 14.20 2.33 -20.20
C ALA A 195 14.76 2.07 -18.79
N GLN A 196 15.70 2.89 -18.31
CA GLN A 196 16.28 2.76 -16.97
C GLN A 196 15.24 3.08 -15.89
N ALA A 197 14.47 4.16 -16.08
CA ALA A 197 13.38 4.54 -15.19
C ALA A 197 12.26 3.49 -15.18
N LEU A 198 11.87 2.97 -16.35
CA LEU A 198 10.84 1.93 -16.45
C LEU A 198 11.24 0.64 -15.71
N TRP A 199 12.46 0.15 -15.90
CA TRP A 199 12.95 -1.01 -15.15
C TRP A 199 13.01 -0.75 -13.65
N LEU A 200 13.42 0.45 -13.23
CA LEU A 200 13.49 0.81 -11.81
C LEU A 200 12.11 0.85 -11.16
N GLU A 201 11.08 1.42 -11.80
CA GLU A 201 9.69 1.34 -11.31
C GLU A 201 9.18 -0.10 -11.22
N ILE A 202 9.47 -0.94 -12.23
CA ILE A 202 9.07 -2.36 -12.23
C ILE A 202 9.70 -3.10 -11.03
N PHE A 203 11.01 -2.99 -10.86
CA PHE A 203 11.73 -3.70 -9.78
C PHE A 203 11.38 -3.14 -8.39
N CYS A 204 11.36 -1.83 -8.21
CA CYS A 204 10.97 -1.24 -6.93
C CYS A 204 9.53 -1.58 -6.55
N THR A 205 8.60 -1.57 -7.51
CA THR A 205 7.21 -1.98 -7.24
C THR A 205 7.08 -3.47 -6.93
N PHE A 206 7.74 -4.34 -7.69
CA PHE A 206 7.74 -5.77 -7.40
C PHE A 206 8.31 -6.06 -6.00
N VAL A 207 9.45 -5.46 -5.64
CA VAL A 207 10.09 -5.65 -4.32
C VAL A 207 9.22 -5.06 -3.21
N PHE A 208 8.57 -3.91 -3.41
CA PHE A 208 7.63 -3.35 -2.44
C PHE A 208 6.47 -4.31 -2.14
N LEU A 209 5.83 -4.85 -3.19
CA LEU A 209 4.74 -5.80 -3.04
C LEU A 209 5.19 -7.12 -2.40
N PHE A 210 6.31 -7.69 -2.88
CA PHE A 210 6.87 -8.94 -2.41
C PHE A 210 7.39 -8.89 -0.96
N ALA A 211 8.20 -7.88 -0.63
CA ALA A 211 8.92 -7.80 0.64
C ALA A 211 8.11 -7.13 1.77
N SER A 212 6.89 -6.62 1.50
CA SER A 212 6.04 -6.02 2.54
C SER A 212 4.56 -6.32 2.40
N ILE A 213 3.93 -5.94 1.29
CA ILE A 213 2.46 -6.03 1.13
C ILE A 213 1.97 -7.48 1.16
N TRP A 214 2.77 -8.44 0.68
CA TRP A 214 2.49 -9.87 0.83
C TRP A 214 2.28 -10.32 2.29
N MET A 215 3.00 -9.75 3.26
CA MET A 215 2.80 -10.05 4.69
C MET A 215 1.54 -9.42 5.27
N ALA A 216 1.00 -8.38 4.65
CA ALA A 216 -0.33 -7.85 4.97
C ALA A 216 -1.45 -8.70 4.34
N TYR A 217 -1.20 -9.34 3.19
CA TYR A 217 -2.15 -10.25 2.53
C TYR A 217 -2.17 -11.66 3.15
N ASP A 218 -1.05 -12.19 3.66
CA ASP A 218 -1.06 -13.44 4.42
C ASP A 218 -1.57 -13.22 5.85
N HIS A 219 -2.87 -13.49 6.05
CA HIS A 219 -3.55 -13.34 7.34
C HIS A 219 -2.86 -14.09 8.50
N ARG A 220 -2.08 -15.16 8.23
CA ARG A 220 -1.32 -15.87 9.27
C ARG A 220 -0.14 -15.03 9.75
N GLN A 221 0.60 -14.41 8.82
CA GLN A 221 1.71 -13.51 9.13
C GLN A 221 1.20 -12.24 9.80
N ALA A 222 0.13 -11.64 9.26
CA ALA A 222 -0.51 -10.47 9.86
C ALA A 222 -1.00 -10.72 11.29
N LYS A 223 -1.54 -11.91 11.58
CA LYS A 223 -1.95 -12.31 12.93
C LYS A 223 -0.78 -12.66 13.85
N ALA A 224 0.30 -13.24 13.32
CA ALA A 224 1.47 -13.65 14.11
C ALA A 224 2.40 -12.47 14.48
N LEU A 225 2.60 -11.53 13.56
CA LEU A 225 3.42 -10.33 13.76
C LEU A 225 2.64 -9.16 14.38
N GLY A 226 1.32 -9.12 14.18
CA GLY A 226 0.45 -8.03 14.58
C GLY A 226 0.49 -6.84 13.61
N HIS A 227 -0.64 -6.13 13.51
CA HIS A 227 -0.83 -5.04 12.53
C HIS A 227 0.25 -3.96 12.61
N VAL A 228 0.62 -3.48 13.81
CA VAL A 228 1.62 -2.42 13.98
C VAL A 228 2.97 -2.82 13.38
N THR A 229 3.41 -4.06 13.63
CA THR A 229 4.66 -4.61 13.08
C THR A 229 4.62 -4.69 11.55
N VAL A 230 3.52 -5.22 10.98
CA VAL A 230 3.39 -5.34 9.51
C VAL A 230 3.40 -3.98 8.83
N LEU A 231 2.62 -3.00 9.33
CA LEU A 231 2.56 -1.67 8.73
C LEU A 231 3.89 -0.91 8.90
N SER A 232 4.63 -1.16 9.98
CA SER A 232 6.01 -0.65 10.15
C SER A 232 6.98 -1.26 9.13
N ILE A 233 6.84 -2.55 8.81
CA ILE A 233 7.67 -3.19 7.76
C ILE A 233 7.32 -2.62 6.37
N VAL A 234 6.05 -2.35 6.07
CA VAL A 234 5.65 -1.64 4.83
C VAL A 234 6.35 -0.29 4.73
N GLY A 235 6.42 0.47 5.83
CA GLY A 235 7.14 1.74 5.85
C GLY A 235 8.64 1.61 5.68
N VAL A 236 9.29 0.71 6.43
CA VAL A 236 10.73 0.46 6.32
C VAL A 236 11.12 0.01 4.91
N VAL A 237 10.35 -0.89 4.29
CA VAL A 237 10.60 -1.34 2.91
C VAL A 237 10.40 -0.20 1.90
N LEU A 238 9.37 0.64 2.05
CA LEU A 238 9.20 1.81 1.18
C LEU A 238 10.38 2.78 1.31
N GLY A 239 10.79 3.11 2.54
CA GLY A 239 11.94 4.00 2.79
C GLY A 239 13.24 3.44 2.22
N LEU A 240 13.51 2.14 2.38
CA LEU A 240 14.68 1.49 1.78
C LEU A 240 14.64 1.56 0.24
N LEU A 241 13.47 1.44 -0.39
CA LEU A 241 13.33 1.56 -1.85
C LEU A 241 13.48 3.00 -2.34
N VAL A 242 13.03 4.00 -1.58
CA VAL A 242 13.34 5.42 -1.83
C VAL A 242 14.86 5.65 -1.72
N PHE A 243 15.53 5.09 -0.70
CA PHE A 243 16.97 5.24 -0.53
C PHE A 243 17.76 4.60 -1.68
N ILE A 244 17.41 3.37 -2.04
CA ILE A 244 18.05 2.62 -3.13
C ILE A 244 17.83 3.32 -4.47
N SER A 245 16.59 3.71 -4.81
CA SER A 245 16.29 4.31 -6.11
C SER A 245 16.90 5.71 -6.29
N THR A 246 16.99 6.52 -5.23
CA THR A 246 17.67 7.84 -5.26
C THR A 246 19.20 7.73 -5.26
N THR A 247 19.76 6.70 -4.62
CA THR A 247 21.22 6.60 -4.38
C THR A 247 21.95 5.70 -5.38
N VAL A 248 21.36 4.59 -5.83
CA VAL A 248 21.97 3.68 -6.84
C VAL A 248 21.98 4.32 -8.22
N THR A 249 20.99 5.17 -8.53
CA THR A 249 20.95 5.91 -9.80
C THR A 249 21.92 7.09 -9.80
N ALA A 250 21.98 7.85 -8.69
CA ALA A 250 22.79 9.06 -8.49
C ALA A 250 22.65 10.16 -9.56
N LYS A 251 21.73 10.02 -10.53
CA LYS A 251 21.54 10.97 -11.63
C LYS A 251 20.70 12.16 -11.16
N LYS A 252 21.32 13.35 -11.13
CA LYS A 252 20.60 14.61 -10.96
C LYS A 252 19.47 14.72 -11.98
N GLY A 253 18.27 15.12 -11.53
CA GLY A 253 17.06 15.18 -12.37
C GLY A 253 16.13 13.97 -12.28
N TYR A 254 16.49 12.94 -11.50
CA TYR A 254 15.59 11.85 -11.11
C TYR A 254 15.14 12.01 -9.66
N ALA A 255 13.83 11.94 -9.39
CA ALA A 255 13.26 12.16 -8.05
C ALA A 255 13.34 10.94 -7.11
N GLY A 256 13.79 9.77 -7.60
CA GLY A 256 13.58 8.49 -6.94
C GLY A 256 12.40 7.73 -7.55
N ALA A 257 12.25 6.45 -7.20
CA ALA A 257 11.16 5.62 -7.70
C ALA A 257 9.81 6.07 -7.09
N GLY A 258 8.83 6.28 -7.97
CA GLY A 258 7.49 6.71 -7.61
C GLY A 258 6.75 5.66 -6.80
N ILE A 259 6.66 4.42 -7.28
CA ILE A 259 5.99 3.24 -6.66
C ILE A 259 4.47 3.45 -6.38
N ASN A 260 3.98 4.68 -6.49
CA ASN A 260 2.62 5.12 -6.24
C ASN A 260 2.19 6.08 -7.38
N PRO A 261 1.39 5.61 -8.35
CA PRO A 261 0.98 6.43 -9.49
C PRO A 261 0.22 7.69 -9.09
N ALA A 262 -0.61 7.64 -8.04
CA ALA A 262 -1.33 8.81 -7.54
C ALA A 262 -0.39 9.87 -6.99
N ARG A 263 0.64 9.47 -6.23
CA ARG A 263 1.69 10.37 -5.70
C ARG A 263 2.47 11.10 -6.78
N CYS A 264 2.60 10.52 -7.98
CA CYS A 264 3.19 11.23 -9.12
C CYS A 264 2.16 12.08 -9.87
N PHE A 265 0.94 11.58 -10.01
CA PHE A 265 -0.18 12.24 -10.73
C PHE A 265 -0.65 13.55 -10.09
N GLY A 266 -0.77 13.61 -8.76
CA GLY A 266 -1.25 14.81 -8.05
C GLY A 266 -0.42 16.06 -8.36
N PRO A 267 0.90 16.07 -8.09
CA PRO A 267 1.78 17.17 -8.46
C PRO A 267 1.80 17.46 -9.96
N ALA A 268 1.78 16.43 -10.83
CA ALA A 268 1.78 16.63 -12.28
C ALA A 268 0.53 17.37 -12.79
N ILE A 269 -0.65 17.09 -12.23
CA ILE A 269 -1.89 17.83 -12.51
C ILE A 269 -1.83 19.28 -12.01
N VAL A 270 -1.27 19.51 -10.82
CA VAL A 270 -1.30 20.83 -10.17
C VAL A 270 -0.22 21.80 -10.68
N ARG A 271 0.98 21.28 -10.98
CA ARG A 271 2.16 22.06 -11.40
C ARG A 271 2.41 22.04 -12.91
N GLY A 272 1.98 20.97 -13.60
CA GLY A 272 2.17 20.81 -15.05
C GLY A 272 3.64 20.74 -15.49
N GLY A 273 3.88 21.12 -16.75
CA GLY A 273 5.24 21.17 -17.32
C GLY A 273 5.91 19.79 -17.37
N HIS A 274 7.21 19.76 -17.06
CA HIS A 274 8.07 18.58 -17.22
C HIS A 274 7.73 17.40 -16.29
N LEU A 275 6.80 17.56 -15.33
CA LEU A 275 6.22 16.42 -14.59
C LEU A 275 5.37 15.48 -15.47
N TRP A 276 5.07 15.90 -16.70
CA TRP A 276 4.46 15.05 -17.74
C TRP A 276 5.50 14.29 -18.60
N ASP A 277 6.78 14.70 -18.57
CA ASP A 277 7.84 14.11 -19.39
C ASP A 277 8.18 12.70 -18.88
N GLY A 278 7.75 11.69 -19.63
CA GLY A 278 7.87 10.29 -19.23
C GLY A 278 6.87 9.83 -18.16
N HIS A 279 5.85 10.63 -17.82
CA HIS A 279 4.91 10.36 -16.71
C HIS A 279 4.22 8.99 -16.79
N TRP A 280 3.98 8.48 -18.01
CA TRP A 280 3.40 7.16 -18.24
C TRP A 280 4.20 6.02 -17.59
N ILE A 281 5.50 6.22 -17.34
CA ILE A 281 6.38 5.24 -16.68
C ILE A 281 5.90 4.96 -15.26
N PHE A 282 5.48 6.00 -14.51
CA PHE A 282 4.95 5.90 -13.14
C PHE A 282 3.59 5.18 -13.07
N TRP A 283 2.99 4.84 -14.21
CA TRP A 283 1.78 4.02 -14.31
C TRP A 283 2.10 2.62 -14.86
N VAL A 284 2.78 2.54 -16.01
CA VAL A 284 3.05 1.26 -16.70
C VAL A 284 4.07 0.41 -15.94
N GLY A 285 5.15 1.02 -15.44
CA GLY A 285 6.17 0.29 -14.68
C GLY A 285 5.60 -0.37 -13.42
N PRO A 286 4.89 0.36 -12.55
CA PRO A 286 4.27 -0.23 -11.37
C PRO A 286 3.14 -1.22 -11.71
N THR A 287 2.39 -1.01 -12.80
CA THR A 287 1.38 -1.98 -13.28
C THR A 287 2.03 -3.31 -13.67
N ILE A 288 3.15 -3.28 -14.39
CA ILE A 288 3.94 -4.48 -14.73
C ILE A 288 4.49 -5.14 -13.45
N GLY A 289 4.95 -4.35 -12.47
CA GLY A 289 5.34 -4.84 -11.14
C GLY A 289 4.22 -5.60 -10.42
N CYS A 290 2.98 -5.10 -10.48
CA CYS A 290 1.79 -5.79 -9.93
C CYS A 290 1.52 -7.12 -10.64
N VAL A 291 1.64 -7.17 -11.97
CA VAL A 291 1.44 -8.40 -12.75
C VAL A 291 2.54 -9.43 -12.46
N ALA A 292 3.80 -9.00 -12.37
CA ALA A 292 4.92 -9.88 -12.00
C ALA A 292 4.76 -10.45 -10.58
N PHE A 293 4.31 -9.62 -9.63
CA PHE A 293 3.97 -10.07 -8.27
C PHE A 293 2.80 -11.07 -8.29
N TYR A 294 1.72 -10.79 -9.04
CA TYR A 294 0.59 -11.70 -9.17
C TYR A 294 1.01 -13.07 -9.73
N VAL A 295 1.82 -13.09 -10.81
CA VAL A 295 2.37 -14.34 -11.38
C VAL A 295 3.19 -15.10 -10.34
N TYR A 296 4.03 -14.41 -9.54
CA TYR A 296 4.75 -15.03 -8.42
C TYR A 296 3.79 -15.69 -7.42
N THR A 297 2.68 -15.04 -7.03
CA THR A 297 1.70 -15.65 -6.09
C THR A 297 1.10 -16.98 -6.58
N LYS A 298 1.04 -17.21 -7.90
CA LYS A 298 0.52 -18.44 -8.52
C LYS A 298 1.55 -19.57 -8.65
N ILE A 299 2.84 -19.26 -8.47
CA ILE A 299 3.94 -20.25 -8.51
C ILE A 299 4.18 -20.87 -7.12
N ILE A 300 3.77 -20.19 -6.04
CA ILE A 300 3.91 -20.68 -4.66
C ILE A 300 3.09 -21.97 -4.47
N PRO A 301 3.64 -23.02 -3.82
CA PRO A 301 2.89 -24.25 -3.59
C PRO A 301 1.62 -24.02 -2.75
N THR A 302 0.47 -24.47 -3.26
CA THR A 302 -0.85 -24.31 -2.64
C THR A 302 -0.95 -24.86 -1.22
N LYS A 303 -0.08 -25.78 -0.80
CA LYS A 303 0.03 -26.24 0.60
C LYS A 303 0.39 -25.12 1.60
N HIS A 304 0.94 -24.00 1.12
CA HIS A 304 1.18 -22.80 1.92
C HIS A 304 0.09 -21.73 1.76
N PHE A 305 -0.99 -22.00 1.03
CA PHE A 305 -2.07 -21.06 0.72
C PHE A 305 -3.41 -21.69 1.14
N ASN A 306 -3.99 -21.26 2.28
CA ASN A 306 -5.18 -21.90 2.82
C ASN A 306 -6.39 -21.74 1.87
N ALA A 307 -6.73 -22.81 1.15
CA ALA A 307 -7.86 -22.86 0.20
C ALA A 307 -9.24 -22.60 0.84
N GLU A 308 -9.32 -22.59 2.17
CA GLU A 308 -10.48 -22.16 2.96
C GLU A 308 -10.85 -20.68 2.73
N TYR A 309 -9.90 -19.87 2.25
CA TYR A 309 -10.08 -18.48 1.82
C TYR A 309 -9.87 -18.35 0.31
N GLU A 310 -10.64 -19.09 -0.49
CA GLU A 310 -10.67 -18.90 -1.95
C GLU A 310 -11.08 -17.45 -2.28
N TYR A 311 -10.14 -16.67 -2.80
CA TYR A 311 -10.35 -15.26 -3.12
C TYR A 311 -11.37 -15.12 -4.26
N LYS A 312 -12.62 -14.78 -3.89
CA LYS A 312 -13.79 -14.69 -4.80
C LYS A 312 -13.59 -13.78 -6.02
N HIS A 313 -12.63 -12.86 -5.93
CA HIS A 313 -12.30 -11.86 -6.95
C HIS A 313 -10.96 -12.13 -7.67
N ASP A 314 -10.30 -13.26 -7.42
CA ASP A 314 -9.02 -13.62 -8.05
C ASP A 314 -9.08 -13.50 -9.58
N PHE A 315 -8.10 -12.81 -10.18
CA PHE A 315 -8.15 -12.44 -11.60
C PHE A 315 -8.31 -13.64 -12.54
N VAL A 316 -7.63 -14.77 -12.30
CA VAL A 316 -7.83 -16.02 -13.06
C VAL A 316 -9.28 -16.55 -12.91
N GLY A 317 -9.89 -16.41 -11.73
CA GLY A 317 -11.30 -16.72 -11.51
C GLY A 317 -12.26 -15.79 -12.26
N VAL A 318 -11.95 -14.48 -12.35
CA VAL A 318 -12.71 -13.51 -13.15
C VAL A 318 -12.62 -13.87 -14.63
N VAL A 319 -11.42 -14.14 -15.15
CA VAL A 319 -11.18 -14.52 -16.55
C VAL A 319 -11.86 -15.85 -16.91
N LYS A 320 -11.76 -16.89 -16.06
CA LYS A 320 -12.47 -18.17 -16.28
C LYS A 320 -13.99 -17.98 -16.37
N ALA A 321 -14.57 -17.08 -15.58
CA ALA A 321 -16.00 -16.78 -15.63
C ALA A 321 -16.41 -16.00 -16.89
N LEU A 322 -15.56 -15.10 -17.39
CA LEU A 322 -15.81 -14.36 -18.63
C LEU A 322 -15.86 -15.28 -19.86
N PHE A 323 -14.93 -16.25 -19.94
CA PHE A 323 -14.81 -17.17 -21.06
C PHE A 323 -15.50 -18.52 -20.84
N GLY A 324 -16.43 -18.62 -19.88
CA GLY A 324 -17.26 -19.82 -19.63
C GLY A 324 -16.47 -21.12 -19.42
N SER A 325 -15.20 -21.02 -19.01
CA SER A 325 -14.20 -22.08 -19.15
C SER A 325 -14.26 -23.09 -18.00
N ASN A 326 -15.32 -23.91 -18.01
CA ASN A 326 -15.51 -25.04 -17.10
C ASN A 326 -14.66 -26.25 -17.54
N VAL A 327 -13.39 -26.22 -17.12
CA VAL A 327 -12.46 -27.36 -17.04
C VAL A 327 -11.68 -27.26 -15.73
#